data_AF-A0A5C5SL83-F1
#
_entry.id   AF-A0A5C5SL83-F1
#
_cell.length_a   1.000
_cell.length_b   1.000
_cell.length_c   1.000
_cell.angle_alpha   90.00
_cell.angle_beta   90.00
_cell.angle_gamma   90.00
#
_symmetry.space_group_name_H-M   'P 1'
#
loop_
_entity.id
_entity.type
_entity.pdbx_description
1 polymer ?
#
loop_
_entity_poly.entity_id
_entity_poly.type
_entity_poly.pdbx_seq_one_letter_code
_entity_poly.pdbx_strand_id
1 'polypeptide(L)'
;MNKTELIQAVSNKTKLSKDQASKAVNEILGSITQALQNSEEVKINDFGAFQVAEKSERKGRNPQTGEEITIAASKSPQFKAAKTLKDAVNGRDWIEDLLAAGKLTEDEAKVLSFVVEENRNTKEAGGNSEERILVEVKDIAESLELDFRETESIANRLIGKRILNTEVFTSQIDTVFLRANYRKYI
;
A
#
# COMPACT_ATOMS: atom_id res chain seq x y z
N MET A 1 -17.35 -8.67 -5.91
CA MET A 1 -17.45 -7.24 -5.55
C MET A 1 -17.88 -6.44 -6.78
N ASN A 2 -19.16 -6.09 -6.84
CA ASN A 2 -19.73 -5.09 -7.75
C ASN A 2 -19.80 -3.70 -7.07
N LYS A 3 -20.32 -2.67 -7.75
CA LYS A 3 -20.40 -1.30 -7.22
C LYS A 3 -21.24 -1.19 -5.95
N THR A 4 -22.38 -1.88 -5.88
CA THR A 4 -23.25 -1.88 -4.70
C THR A 4 -22.58 -2.54 -3.50
N GLU A 5 -21.92 -3.68 -3.73
CA GLU A 5 -21.11 -4.38 -2.73
C GLU A 5 -19.94 -3.51 -2.23
N LEU A 6 -19.30 -2.75 -3.13
CA LEU A 6 -18.24 -1.80 -2.77
C LEU A 6 -18.78 -0.67 -1.89
N ILE A 7 -19.91 -0.05 -2.24
CA ILE A 7 -20.53 1.01 -1.43
C ILE A 7 -20.90 0.48 -0.04
N GLN A 8 -21.44 -0.73 0.04
CA GLN A 8 -21.76 -1.36 1.32
C GLN A 8 -20.49 -1.63 2.14
N ALA A 9 -19.42 -2.14 1.53
CA ALA A 9 -18.14 -2.34 2.20
C ALA A 9 -17.55 -1.03 2.74
N VAL A 10 -17.61 0.05 1.95
CA VAL A 10 -17.17 1.39 2.39
C VAL A 10 -18.01 1.88 3.55
N SER A 11 -19.34 1.86 3.43
CA SER A 11 -20.27 2.28 4.50
C SER A 11 -20.01 1.54 5.81
N ASN A 12 -19.81 0.22 5.75
CA ASN A 12 -19.52 -0.60 6.94
C ASN A 12 -18.19 -0.22 7.60
N LYS A 13 -17.14 -0.01 6.79
CA LYS A 13 -15.80 0.31 7.32
C LYS A 13 -15.70 1.74 7.85
N THR A 14 -16.32 2.71 7.18
CA THR A 14 -16.22 4.13 7.55
C THR A 14 -17.32 4.59 8.49
N LYS A 15 -18.29 3.72 8.79
CA LYS A 15 -19.50 4.04 9.58
C LYS A 15 -20.34 5.18 8.97
N LEU A 16 -20.12 5.50 7.69
CA LEU A 16 -20.93 6.47 6.96
C LEU A 16 -22.30 5.86 6.61
N SER A 17 -23.32 6.71 6.47
CA SER A 17 -24.59 6.24 5.91
C SER A 17 -24.38 5.71 4.49
N LYS A 18 -25.26 4.80 4.04
CA LYS A 18 -25.19 4.26 2.67
C LYS A 18 -25.21 5.37 1.61
N ASP A 19 -25.98 6.43 1.85
CA ASP A 19 -26.07 7.58 0.94
C ASP A 19 -24.76 8.37 0.89
N GLN A 20 -24.14 8.60 2.05
CA GLN A 20 -22.83 9.26 2.14
C GLN A 20 -21.74 8.43 1.46
N ALA A 21 -21.70 7.11 1.72
CA ALA A 21 -20.75 6.21 1.08
C ALA A 21 -20.96 6.13 -0.45
N SER A 22 -22.22 6.08 -0.89
CA SER A 22 -22.57 6.11 -2.31
C SER A 22 -22.08 7.39 -2.97
N LYS A 23 -22.34 8.55 -2.34
CA LYS A 23 -21.86 9.83 -2.82
C LYS A 23 -20.32 9.86 -2.90
N ALA A 24 -19.62 9.45 -1.85
CA ALA A 24 -18.16 9.42 -1.83
C ALA A 24 -17.58 8.55 -2.97
N VAL A 25 -18.09 7.34 -3.16
CA VAL A 25 -17.64 6.44 -4.24
C VAL A 25 -17.91 7.07 -5.61
N ASN A 26 -19.08 7.67 -5.81
CA ASN A 26 -19.43 8.31 -7.08
C ASN A 26 -18.53 9.52 -7.38
N GLU A 27 -18.26 10.38 -6.40
CA GLU A 27 -17.40 11.56 -6.56
C GLU A 27 -15.94 11.18 -6.86
N ILE A 28 -15.43 10.10 -6.24
CA ILE A 28 -14.08 9.57 -6.55
C ILE A 28 -14.00 9.13 -8.01
N LEU A 29 -14.96 8.32 -8.47
CA LEU A 29 -14.99 7.83 -9.85
C LEU A 29 -15.18 8.98 -10.85
N GLY A 30 -16.02 9.96 -10.51
CA GLY A 30 -16.21 11.18 -11.30
C GLY A 30 -14.93 12.00 -11.42
N SER A 31 -14.24 12.23 -10.29
CA SER A 31 -12.99 13.00 -10.25
C SER A 31 -11.88 12.34 -11.07
N ILE A 32 -11.73 11.01 -10.96
CA ILE A 32 -10.77 10.25 -11.80
C ILE A 32 -11.14 10.39 -13.29
N THR A 33 -12.42 10.28 -13.62
CA THR A 33 -12.89 10.40 -15.00
C THR A 33 -12.58 11.79 -15.57
N GLN A 34 -12.84 12.85 -14.81
CA GLN A 34 -12.59 14.23 -15.23
C GLN A 34 -11.09 14.50 -15.43
N ALA A 35 -10.24 14.02 -14.52
CA ALA A 35 -8.79 14.14 -14.67
C ALA A 35 -8.29 13.43 -15.93
N LEU A 36 -8.76 12.20 -16.19
CA LEU A 36 -8.37 11.46 -17.40
C LEU A 36 -8.87 12.11 -18.69
N GLN A 37 -10.04 12.75 -18.69
CA GLN A 37 -10.51 13.53 -19.86
C GLN A 37 -9.53 14.67 -20.20
N ASN A 38 -8.94 15.28 -19.18
CA ASN A 38 -7.93 16.33 -19.33
C ASN A 38 -6.52 15.77 -19.62
N SER A 39 -6.38 14.45 -19.80
CA SER A 39 -5.09 13.75 -19.92
C SER A 39 -4.17 13.92 -18.70
N GLU A 40 -4.75 14.19 -17.53
CA GLU A 40 -4.04 14.29 -16.25
C GLU A 40 -3.87 12.91 -15.60
N GLU A 41 -2.74 12.72 -14.91
CA GLU A 41 -2.45 11.49 -14.17
C GLU A 41 -2.96 11.59 -12.72
N VAL A 42 -3.75 10.61 -12.28
CA VAL A 42 -4.21 10.51 -10.88
C VAL A 42 -3.42 9.42 -10.17
N LYS A 43 -2.55 9.82 -9.24
CA LYS A 43 -1.77 8.91 -8.40
C LYS A 43 -2.43 8.74 -7.04
N ILE A 44 -2.73 7.49 -6.68
CA ILE A 44 -3.19 7.10 -5.36
C ILE A 44 -2.07 6.27 -4.74
N ASN A 45 -1.42 6.83 -3.72
CA ASN A 45 -0.32 6.15 -3.01
C ASN A 45 -0.76 4.76 -2.55
N ASP A 46 0.14 3.78 -2.64
CA ASP A 46 -0.08 2.36 -2.32
C ASP A 46 -1.13 1.61 -3.15
N PHE A 47 -1.95 2.29 -3.95
CA PHE A 47 -2.93 1.63 -4.82
C PHE A 47 -2.47 1.58 -6.29
N GLY A 48 -2.12 2.73 -6.88
CA GLY A 48 -1.68 2.80 -8.27
C GLY A 48 -1.91 4.17 -8.90
N ALA A 49 -1.76 4.21 -10.22
CA ALA A 49 -1.96 5.42 -11.02
C ALA A 49 -2.95 5.19 -12.16
N PHE A 50 -3.89 6.11 -12.33
CA PHE A 50 -4.74 6.21 -13.50
C PHE A 50 -4.13 7.21 -14.47
N GLN A 51 -3.95 6.82 -15.72
CA GLN A 51 -3.37 7.66 -16.76
C GLN A 51 -4.01 7.40 -18.11
N VAL A 52 -3.84 8.33 -19.05
CA VAL A 52 -4.21 8.11 -20.45
C VAL A 52 -3.00 7.62 -21.23
N ALA A 53 -3.14 6.47 -21.88
CA ALA A 53 -2.16 5.97 -22.84
C ALA A 53 -2.58 6.40 -24.25
N GLU A 54 -1.67 7.10 -24.94
CA GLU A 54 -1.84 7.46 -26.34
C GLU A 54 -1.22 6.38 -27.23
N LYS A 55 -2.00 5.93 -28.21
CA LYS A 55 -1.53 5.04 -29.27
C LYS A 55 -1.43 5.87 -30.53
N SER A 56 -0.23 5.95 -31.10
CA SER A 56 0.00 6.62 -32.36
C SER A 56 -0.72 5.90 -33.50
N GLU A 57 -1.04 6.67 -34.54
CA GLU A 57 -1.49 6.11 -35.80
C GLU A 57 -0.47 5.10 -36.31
N ARG A 58 -0.97 3.97 -36.81
CA ARG A 58 -0.12 2.91 -37.36
C ARG A 58 -0.86 2.14 -38.44
N LYS A 59 -0.09 1.54 -39.34
CA LYS A 59 -0.64 0.61 -40.32
C LYS A 59 -0.88 -0.77 -39.68
N GLY A 60 -2.02 -1.36 -39.97
CA GLY A 60 -2.41 -2.72 -39.60
C GLY A 60 -2.91 -3.48 -40.82
N ARG A 61 -3.33 -4.74 -40.61
CA ARG A 61 -4.00 -5.54 -41.64
C ARG A 61 -5.39 -5.89 -41.20
N ASN A 62 -6.34 -5.83 -42.11
CA ASN A 62 -7.68 -6.33 -41.88
C ASN A 62 -7.60 -7.86 -41.68
N PRO A 63 -8.06 -8.43 -40.54
CA PRO A 63 -8.00 -9.87 -40.32
C PRO A 63 -8.82 -10.70 -41.33
N GLN A 64 -9.86 -10.10 -41.93
CA GLN A 64 -10.75 -10.79 -42.87
C GLN A 64 -10.26 -10.72 -44.32
N THR A 65 -9.66 -9.60 -44.75
CA THR A 65 -9.27 -9.37 -46.15
C THR A 65 -7.75 -9.36 -46.37
N GLY A 66 -6.95 -9.21 -45.32
CA GLY A 66 -5.49 -9.11 -45.39
C GLY A 66 -4.97 -7.77 -45.92
N GLU A 67 -5.85 -6.87 -46.35
CA GLU A 67 -5.51 -5.56 -46.88
C GLU A 67 -4.92 -4.64 -45.80
N GLU A 68 -4.02 -3.74 -46.23
CA GLU A 68 -3.41 -2.76 -45.35
C GLU A 68 -4.43 -1.67 -44.99
N ILE A 69 -4.66 -1.48 -43.68
CA ILE A 69 -5.58 -0.47 -43.14
C ILE A 69 -4.83 0.47 -42.22
N THR A 70 -5.20 1.74 -42.23
CA THR A 70 -4.67 2.71 -41.27
C THR A 70 -5.51 2.65 -39.99
N ILE A 71 -4.85 2.37 -38.87
CA ILE A 71 -5.44 2.40 -37.53
C ILE A 71 -5.17 3.79 -36.96
N ALA A 72 -6.23 4.60 -36.84
CA ALA A 72 -6.13 5.96 -36.33
C ALA A 72 -5.54 6.01 -34.90
N ALA A 73 -4.87 7.12 -34.60
CA ALA A 73 -4.41 7.40 -33.24
C ALA A 73 -5.59 7.37 -32.26
N SER A 74 -5.37 6.83 -31.07
CA SER A 74 -6.42 6.69 -30.06
C SER A 74 -5.87 6.89 -28.66
N LYS A 75 -6.73 7.38 -27.77
CA LYS A 75 -6.45 7.49 -26.35
C LYS A 75 -7.21 6.40 -25.62
N SER A 76 -6.56 5.74 -24.66
CA SER A 76 -7.19 4.73 -23.81
C SER A 76 -6.83 4.96 -22.34
N PRO A 77 -7.80 4.91 -21.41
CA PRO A 77 -7.50 4.95 -19.99
C PRO A 77 -6.73 3.68 -19.60
N GLN A 78 -5.74 3.84 -18.73
CA GLN A 78 -4.90 2.77 -18.22
C GLN A 78 -4.76 2.92 -16.70
N PHE A 79 -4.85 1.80 -15.99
CA PHE A 79 -4.49 1.73 -14.58
C PHE A 79 -3.15 0.98 -14.43
N LYS A 80 -2.21 1.60 -13.72
CA LYS A 80 -0.94 1.00 -13.32
C LYS A 80 -0.99 0.69 -11.82
N ALA A 81 -1.15 -0.60 -11.48
CA ALA A 81 -1.15 -1.04 -10.09
C ALA A 81 0.21 -0.78 -9.41
N ALA A 82 0.17 -0.21 -8.21
CA ALA A 82 1.34 -0.05 -7.35
C ALA A 82 1.88 -1.41 -6.90
N LYS A 83 3.14 -1.43 -6.43
CA LYS A 83 3.74 -2.66 -5.90
C LYS A 83 2.93 -3.18 -4.71
N THR A 84 2.52 -2.31 -3.78
CA THR A 84 1.74 -2.67 -2.60
C THR A 84 0.44 -3.42 -2.96
N LEU A 85 -0.30 -2.94 -3.97
CA LEU A 85 -1.49 -3.65 -4.47
C LEU A 85 -1.15 -5.00 -5.11
N LYS A 86 -0.07 -5.07 -5.90
CA LYS A 86 0.39 -6.34 -6.52
C LYS A 86 0.83 -7.35 -5.47
N ASP A 87 1.52 -6.90 -4.44
CA ASP A 87 2.00 -7.70 -3.32
C ASP A 87 0.81 -8.27 -2.54
N ALA A 88 -0.17 -7.42 -2.19
CA ALA A 88 -1.39 -7.83 -1.50
C ALA A 88 -2.22 -8.87 -2.29
N VAL A 89 -2.28 -8.75 -3.62
CA VAL A 89 -3.02 -9.69 -4.48
C VAL A 89 -2.27 -11.01 -4.66
N ASN A 90 -0.94 -10.96 -4.78
CA ASN A 90 -0.12 -12.15 -5.01
C ASN A 90 0.32 -12.85 -3.70
N GLY A 91 -0.08 -12.33 -2.53
CA GLY A 91 0.41 -12.80 -1.24
C GLY A 91 1.93 -12.68 -1.08
N ARG A 92 2.59 -11.81 -1.88
CA ARG A 92 4.03 -11.60 -1.79
C ARG A 92 4.31 -10.62 -0.67
N ASP A 93 4.53 -11.14 0.53
CA ASP A 93 5.07 -10.33 1.61
C ASP A 93 6.52 -10.01 1.29
N TRP A 94 6.84 -8.72 1.19
CA TRP A 94 8.21 -8.28 0.97
C TRP A 94 9.12 -8.69 2.15
N ILE A 95 8.53 -8.97 3.32
CA ILE A 95 9.23 -9.54 4.48
C ILE A 95 9.68 -10.98 4.17
N GLU A 96 8.82 -11.81 3.55
CA GLU A 96 9.19 -13.15 3.10
C GLU A 96 10.24 -13.10 1.99
N ASP A 97 10.13 -12.17 1.05
CA ASP A 97 11.17 -11.97 0.01
C ASP A 97 12.54 -11.64 0.65
N LEU A 98 12.57 -10.84 1.72
CA LEU A 98 13.79 -10.49 2.44
C LEU A 98 14.34 -11.67 3.27
N LEU A 99 13.46 -12.45 3.89
CA LEU A 99 13.82 -13.67 4.60
C LEU A 99 14.43 -14.70 3.63
N ALA A 100 13.77 -14.95 2.49
CA ALA A 100 14.24 -15.85 1.44
C ALA A 100 15.56 -15.38 0.81
N ALA A 101 15.78 -14.06 0.72
CA ALA A 101 17.05 -13.48 0.27
C ALA A 101 18.16 -13.50 1.34
N GLY A 102 17.90 -14.04 2.54
CA GLY A 102 18.86 -14.08 3.65
C GLY A 102 19.19 -12.70 4.24
N LYS A 103 18.36 -11.69 3.97
CA LYS A 103 18.56 -10.31 4.46
C LYS A 103 17.98 -10.10 5.86
N LEU A 104 17.03 -10.95 6.25
CA LEU A 104 16.42 -11.00 7.57
C LEU A 104 16.65 -12.38 8.21
N THR A 105 16.75 -12.41 9.54
CA THR A 105 16.54 -13.65 10.30
C THR A 105 15.04 -13.89 10.50
N GLU A 106 14.66 -15.10 10.92
CA GLU A 106 13.24 -15.40 11.23
C GLU A 106 12.67 -14.48 12.31
N ASP A 107 13.42 -14.22 13.38
CA ASP A 107 12.94 -13.34 14.46
C ASP A 107 12.89 -11.87 14.04
N GLU A 108 13.81 -11.43 13.17
CA GLU A 108 13.73 -10.10 12.55
C GLU A 108 12.50 -9.97 11.65
N ALA A 109 12.12 -11.03 10.91
CA ALA A 109 10.91 -11.06 10.11
C ALA A 109 9.66 -11.00 11.00
N LYS A 110 9.58 -11.77 12.09
CA LYS A 110 8.44 -11.76 13.03
C LYS A 110 8.22 -10.38 13.65
N VAL A 111 9.29 -9.76 14.18
CA VAL A 111 9.22 -8.40 14.75
C VAL A 111 8.78 -7.39 13.69
N LEU A 112 9.32 -7.49 12.48
CA LEU A 112 8.95 -6.60 11.38
C LEU A 112 7.49 -6.77 10.95
N SER A 113 7.00 -8.01 10.86
CA SER A 113 5.60 -8.32 10.54
C SER A 113 4.64 -7.76 11.58
N PHE A 114 4.94 -7.94 12.87
CA PHE A 114 4.15 -7.38 13.97
C PHE A 114 4.03 -5.86 13.85
N VAL A 115 5.17 -5.17 13.67
CA VAL A 115 5.20 -3.71 13.55
C VAL A 115 4.43 -3.23 12.32
N VAL A 116 4.49 -3.97 11.20
CA VAL A 116 3.76 -3.65 9.97
C VAL A 116 2.25 -3.86 10.14
N GLU A 117 1.84 -4.88 10.87
CA GLU A 117 0.44 -5.18 11.17
C GLU A 117 -0.19 -4.14 12.10
N GLU A 118 0.49 -3.81 13.20
CA GLU A 118 0.05 -2.73 14.11
C GLU A 118 -0.06 -1.38 13.39
N ASN A 119 0.84 -1.14 12.42
CA ASN A 119 0.77 0.05 11.58
C ASN A 119 -0.51 0.09 10.73
N ARG A 120 -0.85 -1.04 10.13
CA ARG A 120 -2.06 -1.20 9.30
C ARG A 120 -3.32 -1.00 10.14
N ASN A 121 -3.39 -1.63 11.31
CA ASN A 121 -4.55 -1.58 12.21
C ASN A 121 -4.85 -0.15 12.68
N THR A 122 -3.82 0.62 13.06
CA THR A 122 -4.00 2.00 13.51
C THR A 122 -4.47 2.93 12.38
N LYS A 123 -4.02 2.72 11.13
CA LYS A 123 -4.51 3.47 9.97
C LYS A 123 -5.98 3.20 9.66
N GLU A 124 -6.42 1.94 9.80
CA GLU A 124 -7.82 1.57 9.59
C GLU A 124 -8.76 2.15 10.67
N ALA A 125 -8.24 2.46 11.86
CA ALA A 125 -8.98 3.12 12.93
C ALA A 125 -9.19 4.64 12.73
N GLY A 126 -8.72 5.22 11.62
CA GLY A 126 -8.92 6.64 11.30
C GLY A 126 -7.85 7.60 11.82
N GLY A 127 -6.67 7.09 12.19
CA GLY A 127 -5.51 7.92 12.54
C GLY A 127 -5.01 8.76 11.36
N ASN A 128 -4.48 9.96 11.63
CA ASN A 128 -3.94 10.84 10.60
C ASN A 128 -2.75 10.16 9.89
N SER A 129 -2.62 10.29 8.57
CA SER A 129 -1.47 9.79 7.80
C SER A 129 -0.11 10.36 8.24
N GLU A 130 -0.11 11.45 9.02
CA GLU A 130 1.08 12.05 9.62
C GLU A 130 1.30 11.65 11.10
N GLU A 131 0.32 11.01 11.75
CA GLU A 131 0.48 10.50 13.12
C GLU A 131 1.39 9.27 13.11
N ARG A 132 2.57 9.46 13.71
CA ARG A 132 3.60 8.44 13.85
C ARG A 132 3.10 7.42 14.88
N ILE A 133 2.93 6.18 14.46
CA ILE A 133 2.54 5.10 15.37
C ILE A 133 3.73 4.76 16.26
N LEU A 134 3.46 4.69 17.55
CA LEU A 134 4.38 4.33 18.61
C LEU A 134 4.04 2.90 19.04
N VAL A 135 4.82 1.92 18.56
CA VAL A 135 4.67 0.53 19.02
C VAL A 135 5.67 0.30 20.14
N GLU A 136 5.20 -0.07 21.35
CA GLU A 136 6.08 -0.37 22.47
C GLU A 136 6.80 -1.69 22.24
N VAL A 137 8.12 -1.72 22.42
CA VAL A 137 8.92 -2.96 22.31
C VAL A 137 8.43 -4.04 23.28
N LYS A 138 7.85 -3.64 24.41
CA LYS A 138 7.24 -4.56 25.37
C LYS A 138 6.05 -5.33 24.78
N ASP A 139 5.17 -4.64 24.06
CA ASP A 139 4.01 -5.28 23.42
C ASP A 139 4.45 -6.29 22.36
N ILE A 140 5.53 -5.97 21.63
CA ILE A 140 6.14 -6.88 20.65
C ILE A 140 6.68 -8.12 21.35
N ALA A 141 7.46 -7.93 22.42
CA ALA A 141 8.08 -9.02 23.17
C ALA A 141 7.02 -9.95 23.77
N GLU A 142 5.97 -9.39 24.37
CA GLU A 142 4.85 -10.16 24.92
C GLU A 142 4.08 -10.90 23.83
N SER A 143 3.79 -10.26 22.69
CA SER A 143 3.01 -10.88 21.62
C SER A 143 3.78 -11.97 20.87
N LEU A 144 5.10 -11.86 20.77
CA LEU A 144 5.94 -12.82 20.04
C LEU A 144 6.59 -13.86 20.96
N GLU A 145 6.29 -13.83 22.26
CA GLU A 145 6.92 -14.66 23.29
C GLU A 145 8.47 -14.56 23.26
N LEU A 146 8.99 -13.37 22.97
CA LEU A 146 10.42 -13.07 22.90
C LEU A 146 10.90 -12.39 24.17
N ASP A 147 12.20 -12.52 24.47
CA ASP A 147 12.83 -11.73 25.52
C ASP A 147 12.83 -10.24 25.14
N PHE A 148 12.58 -9.37 26.12
CA PHE A 148 12.52 -7.93 25.88
C PHE A 148 13.83 -7.36 25.32
N ARG A 149 14.99 -7.76 25.87
CA ARG A 149 16.30 -7.28 25.43
C ARG A 149 16.65 -7.81 24.05
N GLU A 150 16.25 -9.05 23.77
CA GLU A 150 16.39 -9.63 22.43
C GLU A 150 15.54 -8.88 21.41
N THR A 151 14.29 -8.56 21.76
CA THR A 151 13.36 -7.79 20.92
C THR A 151 13.91 -6.39 20.65
N GLU A 152 14.46 -5.72 21.67
CA GLU A 152 15.14 -4.44 21.54
C GLU A 152 16.39 -4.54 20.64
N SER A 153 17.17 -5.62 20.76
CA SER A 153 18.32 -5.87 19.88
C SER A 153 17.89 -6.05 18.42
N ILE A 154 16.84 -6.85 18.18
CA ILE A 154 16.26 -7.08 16.85
C ILE A 154 15.77 -5.77 16.23
N ALA A 155 15.03 -4.98 17.01
CA ALA A 155 14.56 -3.64 16.63
C ALA A 155 15.74 -2.76 16.16
N ASN A 156 16.80 -2.67 16.96
CA ASN A 156 17.99 -1.90 16.63
C ASN A 156 18.71 -2.41 15.36
N ARG A 157 18.77 -3.73 15.15
CA ARG A 157 19.34 -4.31 13.91
C ARG A 157 18.52 -3.92 12.68
N LEU A 158 17.18 -4.01 12.75
CA LEU A 158 16.28 -3.63 11.66
C LEU A 158 16.41 -2.14 11.28
N ILE A 159 16.62 -1.28 12.28
CA ILE A 159 16.91 0.15 12.09
C ILE A 159 18.28 0.33 11.42
N GLY A 160 19.32 -0.36 11.90
CA GLY A 160 20.65 -0.34 11.30
C GLY A 160 20.67 -0.81 9.84
N LYS A 161 19.84 -1.81 9.51
CA LYS A 161 19.62 -2.29 8.13
C LYS A 161 18.82 -1.32 7.26
N ARG A 162 18.33 -0.21 7.81
CA ARG A 162 17.46 0.79 7.16
C ARG A 162 16.15 0.20 6.64
N ILE A 163 15.70 -0.91 7.22
CA ILE A 163 14.44 -1.58 6.89
C ILE A 163 13.30 -0.88 7.63
N LEU A 164 13.56 -0.48 8.88
CA LEU A 164 12.69 0.40 9.64
C LEU A 164 13.22 1.83 9.56
N ASN A 165 12.39 2.77 9.10
CA ASN A 165 12.71 4.19 9.13
C ASN A 165 12.25 4.80 10.48
N THR A 166 13.03 4.52 11.52
CA THR A 166 12.72 4.81 12.92
C THR A 166 13.69 5.82 13.52
N GLU A 167 13.16 6.77 14.28
CA GLU A 167 13.91 7.49 15.31
C GLU A 167 13.61 6.77 16.63
N VAL A 168 14.62 6.20 17.30
CA VAL A 168 14.44 5.62 18.63
C VAL A 168 14.37 6.77 19.63
N PHE A 169 13.22 6.96 20.26
CA PHE A 169 13.08 7.89 21.38
C PHE A 169 13.04 7.09 22.68
N THR A 170 14.02 7.29 23.55
CA THR A 170 13.91 6.92 24.96
C THR A 170 13.15 8.03 25.68
N SER A 171 11.87 7.77 26.00
CA SER A 171 11.14 8.58 26.99
C SER A 171 11.75 8.37 28.39
N GLN A 172 11.53 9.29 29.33
CA GLN A 172 12.01 9.25 30.73
C GLN A 172 11.53 8.01 31.54
N ILE A 173 10.84 7.04 30.92
CA ILE A 173 10.25 5.85 31.56
C ILE A 173 10.50 4.57 30.73
N ASP A 174 11.77 4.26 30.38
CA ASP A 174 12.19 2.94 29.83
C ASP A 174 11.32 2.36 28.69
N THR A 175 10.68 3.21 27.87
CA THR A 175 9.81 2.77 26.77
C THR A 175 10.52 3.00 25.45
N VAL A 176 10.78 1.92 24.71
CA VAL A 176 11.33 1.97 23.35
C VAL A 176 10.18 1.88 22.36
N PHE A 177 10.06 2.88 21.50
CA PHE A 177 9.02 2.91 20.48
C PHE A 177 9.60 2.65 19.09
N LEU A 178 8.94 1.75 18.33
CA LEU A 178 9.25 1.53 16.92
C LEU A 178 8.35 2.39 16.02
N ARG A 179 8.99 3.24 15.19
CA ARG A 179 8.36 4.01 14.12
C ARG A 179 8.57 3.30 12.79
N ALA A 180 7.52 2.75 12.20
CA ALA A 180 7.56 2.23 10.84
C ALA A 180 6.96 3.26 9.87
N ASN A 181 7.78 3.82 8.98
CA ASN A 181 7.23 4.37 7.74
C ASN A 181 7.14 3.24 6.73
N TYR A 182 5.97 3.06 6.11
CA TYR A 182 5.72 2.15 4.98
C TYR A 182 6.55 2.46 3.71
N ARG A 183 7.56 3.34 3.80
CA ARG A 183 8.48 3.61 2.69
C ARG A 183 9.47 2.47 2.57
N LYS A 184 9.13 1.56 1.67
CA LYS A 184 10.02 0.60 1.04
C LYS A 184 11.34 1.27 0.62
N TYR A 185 12.44 0.97 1.31
CA TYR A 185 13.78 1.15 0.78
C TYR A 185 14.26 -0.18 0.20
N ILE A 186 13.76 -0.53 -1.00
CA ILE A 186 14.49 -1.24 -2.08
C ILE A 186 13.86 -0.83 -3.40
#